data_AF-A0A4R1JAK1-F1
#
_entry.id   AF-A0A4R1JAK1-F1
#
_cell.length_a   1.000
_cell.length_b   1.000
_cell.length_c   1.000
_cell.angle_alpha   90.00
_cell.angle_beta   90.00
_cell.angle_gamma   90.00
#
_symmetry.space_group_name_H-M   'P 1'
#
loop_
_entity.id
_entity.type
_entity.pdbx_description
1 polymer ?
#
loop_
_entity_poly.entity_id
_entity_poly.type
_entity_poly.pdbx_seq_one_letter_code
_entity_poly.pdbx_strand_id
1 'polypeptide(L)'
;MIIRETGTILDKIVADKIKWVEQRKLSQPLASFKDELTISDRSFIKALSQSDTQFILECKKASPSKGQIREEFDLAAIASVYNNHAAAISVLTDEKYFQGNHEFLLTVREHAHQPVLCKDFFIDPYQVYLARYYQADVILLMLSVLDDELYQTLAQTARSLGLDYLTEVSNQEELDRAIALDAPVIGINNRNLRDMSIDLTRTEHLAPQIPADRIVVSESGIYTNADVHRLSHLVNAFLVGSSIMEQTDIEMACRKMILGENKVCGLTRPADAIAAYEAGAVFGGLIFVERSPRFIELAQATAICKAAPLQFVGVFANASIEKIANIAEQLNLYAVQLHGNESDAEIANLRGLLPKGTQIWKAVGVSHRTPELPENVDRVLFDAQIADLCGGTGQTFNWQLVKEFLPKAMLAGGLGPNNVAKAATLGALGLDFNSQIESHPGIKEPALIQEVFTQLRHY
;
A
#
# COMPACT_ATOMS: atom_id res chain seq x y z
N MET A 1 20.94 -24.77 -22.79
CA MET A 1 20.35 -24.08 -21.63
C MET A 1 19.82 -25.15 -20.69
N ILE A 2 20.45 -25.39 -19.54
CA ILE A 2 19.95 -26.37 -18.57
C ILE A 2 19.00 -25.60 -17.66
N ILE A 3 17.71 -25.67 -17.97
CA ILE A 3 16.66 -25.15 -17.08
C ILE A 3 16.43 -26.21 -16.00
N ARG A 4 16.46 -25.81 -14.72
CA ARG A 4 16.22 -26.73 -13.60
C ARG A 4 14.75 -27.20 -13.64
N GLU A 5 14.45 -28.36 -14.23
CA GLU A 5 13.09 -28.93 -14.24
C GLU A 5 12.79 -29.69 -12.93
N THR A 6 11.76 -29.25 -12.20
CA THR A 6 11.32 -29.85 -10.92
C THR A 6 9.83 -30.24 -10.88
N GLY A 7 9.08 -30.06 -11.98
CA GLY A 7 7.65 -30.36 -12.09
C GLY A 7 6.71 -29.31 -11.47
N THR A 8 7.20 -28.08 -11.26
CA THR A 8 6.50 -27.01 -10.53
C THR A 8 5.73 -26.05 -11.45
N ILE A 9 4.92 -25.15 -10.86
CA ILE A 9 4.24 -24.07 -11.60
C ILE A 9 5.28 -23.19 -12.34
N LEU A 10 6.39 -22.88 -11.68
CA LEU A 10 7.47 -22.09 -12.27
C LEU A 10 8.05 -22.76 -13.52
N ASP A 11 8.29 -24.07 -13.49
CA ASP A 11 8.83 -24.81 -14.63
C ASP A 11 7.90 -24.74 -15.84
N LYS A 12 6.59 -24.85 -15.60
CA LYS A 12 5.57 -24.71 -16.65
C LYS A 12 5.57 -23.31 -17.26
N ILE A 13 5.69 -22.27 -16.45
CA ILE A 13 5.76 -20.88 -16.92
C ILE A 13 7.00 -20.69 -17.80
N VAL A 14 8.16 -21.15 -17.33
CA VAL A 14 9.43 -21.04 -18.07
C VAL A 14 9.36 -21.82 -19.40
N ALA A 15 8.82 -23.04 -19.39
CA ALA A 15 8.67 -23.84 -20.60
C ALA A 15 7.78 -23.18 -21.67
N ASP A 16 6.70 -22.50 -21.24
CA ASP A 16 5.87 -21.71 -22.15
C ASP A 16 6.56 -20.43 -22.60
N LYS A 17 7.36 -19.81 -21.73
CA LYS A 17 8.14 -18.60 -22.06
C LYS A 17 9.17 -18.87 -23.16
N ILE A 18 9.83 -20.02 -23.16
CA ILE A 18 10.75 -20.43 -24.24
C ILE A 18 10.03 -20.37 -25.60
N LYS A 19 8.85 -21.01 -25.69
CA LYS A 19 8.04 -21.03 -26.91
C LYS A 19 7.62 -19.62 -27.33
N TRP A 20 7.22 -18.79 -26.35
CA TRP A 20 6.87 -17.40 -26.61
C TRP A 20 8.07 -16.61 -27.16
N VAL A 21 9.27 -16.77 -26.59
CA VAL A 21 10.49 -16.09 -27.05
C VAL A 21 10.85 -16.51 -28.48
N GLU A 22 10.80 -17.81 -28.79
CA GLU A 22 11.06 -18.32 -30.14
C GLU A 22 10.09 -17.72 -31.17
N GLN A 23 8.79 -17.72 -30.88
CA GLN A 23 7.77 -17.12 -31.74
C GLN A 23 7.93 -15.60 -31.85
N ARG A 24 8.28 -14.93 -30.75
CA ARG A 24 8.47 -13.48 -30.72
C ARG A 24 9.69 -13.05 -31.54
N LYS A 25 10.80 -13.81 -31.47
CA LYS A 25 11.97 -13.61 -32.35
C LYS A 25 11.67 -13.78 -33.83
N LEU A 26 10.74 -14.67 -34.21
CA LEU A 26 10.31 -14.83 -35.60
C LEU A 26 9.44 -13.67 -36.08
N SER A 27 8.52 -13.21 -35.24
CA SER A 27 7.60 -12.09 -35.57
C SER A 27 8.25 -10.71 -35.49
N GLN A 28 9.21 -10.52 -34.60
CA GLN A 28 9.98 -9.29 -34.45
C GLN A 28 11.47 -9.63 -34.21
N PRO A 29 12.24 -9.94 -35.27
CA PRO A 29 13.65 -10.28 -35.16
C PRO A 29 14.47 -9.17 -34.51
N LEU A 30 15.47 -9.53 -33.68
CA LEU A 30 16.30 -8.54 -32.97
C LEU A 30 16.91 -7.49 -33.91
N ALA A 31 17.37 -7.92 -35.08
CA ALA A 31 17.98 -7.04 -36.08
C ALA A 31 17.03 -5.96 -36.62
N SER A 32 15.71 -6.12 -36.48
CA SER A 32 14.75 -5.13 -36.96
C SER A 32 14.59 -3.92 -36.06
N PHE A 33 15.15 -3.93 -34.83
CA PHE A 33 14.97 -2.83 -33.87
C PHE A 33 16.19 -2.54 -32.98
N LYS A 34 17.19 -3.43 -32.93
CA LYS A 34 18.34 -3.28 -32.03
C LYS A 34 19.11 -1.96 -32.21
N ASP A 35 19.29 -1.53 -33.46
CA ASP A 35 20.06 -0.33 -33.78
C ASP A 35 19.29 0.98 -33.49
N GLU A 36 17.97 0.88 -33.25
CA GLU A 36 17.10 2.01 -32.88
C GLU A 36 17.06 2.24 -31.36
N LEU A 37 17.66 1.34 -30.57
CA LEU A 37 17.61 1.41 -29.12
C LEU A 37 18.42 2.58 -28.57
N THR A 38 17.83 3.25 -27.60
CA THR A 38 18.50 4.24 -26.76
C THR A 38 18.72 3.67 -25.36
N ILE A 39 19.77 4.13 -24.71
CA ILE A 39 20.03 3.79 -23.30
C ILE A 39 18.89 4.29 -22.42
N SER A 40 18.64 3.61 -21.31
CA SER A 40 17.74 4.11 -20.26
C SER A 40 18.24 5.45 -19.70
N ASP A 41 17.31 6.35 -19.39
CA ASP A 41 17.55 7.68 -18.82
C ASP A 41 16.97 7.82 -17.39
N ARG A 42 16.30 6.79 -16.85
CA ARG A 42 15.78 6.76 -15.48
C ARG A 42 16.52 5.71 -14.66
N SER A 43 17.05 6.10 -13.50
CA SER A 43 17.77 5.21 -12.61
C SER A 43 16.88 4.70 -11.47
N PHE A 44 16.71 3.39 -11.42
CA PHE A 44 16.00 2.67 -10.37
C PHE A 44 16.80 2.57 -9.09
N ILE A 45 18.11 2.35 -9.19
CA ILE A 45 19.01 2.40 -8.03
C ILE A 45 18.87 3.76 -7.32
N LYS A 46 18.98 4.87 -8.07
CA LYS A 46 18.82 6.21 -7.49
C LYS A 46 17.44 6.43 -6.85
N ALA A 47 16.37 5.92 -7.48
CA ALA A 47 15.02 6.03 -6.96
C ALA A 47 14.83 5.26 -5.65
N LEU A 48 15.54 4.14 -5.46
CA LEU A 48 15.45 3.32 -4.26
C LEU A 48 16.47 3.68 -3.16
N SER A 49 17.54 4.41 -3.47
CA SER A 49 18.56 4.86 -2.49
C SER A 49 18.16 6.10 -1.66
N GLN A 50 16.88 6.27 -1.36
CA GLN A 50 16.39 7.38 -0.52
C GLN A 50 16.45 7.00 0.97
N SER A 51 16.30 7.99 1.86
CA SER A 51 16.39 7.76 3.32
C SER A 51 15.22 6.97 3.87
N ASP A 52 14.00 7.25 3.40
CA ASP A 52 12.79 6.53 3.81
C ASP A 52 12.65 5.24 2.98
N THR A 53 11.94 4.25 3.52
CA THR A 53 11.59 3.04 2.77
C THR A 53 10.80 3.38 1.50
N GLN A 54 11.12 2.78 0.36
CA GLN A 54 10.52 3.09 -0.94
C GLN A 54 9.46 2.07 -1.38
N PHE A 55 8.61 2.44 -2.35
CA PHE A 55 7.56 1.56 -2.87
C PHE A 55 7.69 1.37 -4.39
N ILE A 56 7.73 0.11 -4.80
CA ILE A 56 7.58 -0.32 -6.18
C ILE A 56 6.13 -0.79 -6.34
N LEU A 57 5.30 0.03 -6.98
CA LEU A 57 3.88 -0.28 -7.14
C LEU A 57 3.65 -1.03 -8.45
N GLU A 58 2.96 -2.15 -8.38
CA GLU A 58 2.85 -3.08 -9.50
C GLU A 58 1.49 -3.01 -10.20
N CYS A 59 1.54 -2.81 -11.51
CA CYS A 59 0.42 -2.91 -12.43
C CYS A 59 0.21 -4.39 -12.79
N LYS A 60 -0.79 -5.03 -12.15
CA LYS A 60 -1.07 -6.46 -12.31
C LYS A 60 -2.56 -6.71 -12.55
N LYS A 61 -2.88 -7.21 -13.75
CA LYS A 61 -4.26 -7.56 -14.15
C LYS A 61 -4.71 -8.92 -13.64
N ALA A 62 -3.83 -9.92 -13.70
CA ALA A 62 -4.11 -11.29 -13.27
C ALA A 62 -2.89 -11.93 -12.60
N SER A 63 -3.07 -13.08 -11.96
CA SER A 63 -1.97 -13.94 -11.49
C SER A 63 -2.34 -15.42 -11.51
N PRO A 64 -1.35 -16.34 -11.57
CA PRO A 64 -1.61 -17.78 -11.47
C PRO A 64 -2.38 -18.20 -10.22
N SER A 65 -2.16 -17.53 -9.09
CA SER A 65 -2.80 -17.88 -7.81
C SER A 65 -4.22 -17.35 -7.66
N LYS A 66 -4.52 -16.17 -8.21
CA LYS A 66 -5.80 -15.47 -7.97
C LYS A 66 -6.68 -15.38 -9.22
N GLY A 67 -6.19 -15.81 -10.39
CA GLY A 67 -6.87 -15.57 -11.65
C GLY A 67 -6.90 -14.08 -11.97
N GLN A 68 -8.02 -13.60 -12.52
CA GLN A 68 -8.22 -12.17 -12.79
C GLN A 68 -8.35 -11.40 -11.47
N ILE A 69 -7.50 -10.39 -11.29
CA ILE A 69 -7.44 -9.56 -10.08
C ILE A 69 -8.26 -8.28 -10.26
N ARG A 70 -8.12 -7.63 -11.43
CA ARG A 70 -8.81 -6.39 -11.75
C ARG A 70 -9.48 -6.51 -13.12
N GLU A 71 -10.80 -6.37 -13.13
CA GLU A 71 -11.58 -6.41 -14.37
C GLU A 71 -11.38 -5.13 -15.18
N GLU A 72 -11.63 -3.98 -14.55
CA GLU A 72 -11.38 -2.65 -15.12
C GLU A 72 -9.91 -2.24 -14.97
N PHE A 73 -9.08 -2.65 -15.92
CA PHE A 73 -7.63 -2.40 -15.93
C PHE A 73 -7.25 -1.19 -16.80
N ASP A 74 -7.72 0.00 -16.41
CA ASP A 74 -7.29 1.27 -17.02
C ASP A 74 -5.88 1.63 -16.54
N LEU A 75 -4.90 1.26 -17.36
CA LEU A 75 -3.49 1.41 -17.03
C LEU A 75 -3.04 2.87 -16.92
N ALA A 76 -3.61 3.77 -17.71
CA ALA A 76 -3.27 5.20 -17.67
C ALA A 76 -3.75 5.83 -16.35
N ALA A 77 -4.98 5.48 -15.93
CA ALA A 77 -5.50 5.90 -14.63
C ALA A 77 -4.68 5.33 -13.46
N ILE A 78 -4.32 4.04 -13.52
CA ILE A 78 -3.48 3.38 -12.50
C ILE A 78 -2.11 4.06 -12.43
N ALA A 79 -1.44 4.26 -13.57
CA ALA A 79 -0.11 4.89 -13.63
C ALA A 79 -0.14 6.32 -13.08
N SER A 80 -1.20 7.09 -13.37
CA SER A 80 -1.37 8.45 -12.87
C SER A 80 -1.50 8.50 -11.34
N VAL A 81 -2.18 7.52 -10.74
CA VAL A 81 -2.23 7.38 -9.27
C VAL A 81 -0.86 6.99 -8.73
N TYR A 82 -0.25 5.93 -9.28
CA TYR A 82 1.06 5.45 -8.83
C TYR A 82 2.17 6.50 -8.96
N ASN A 83 2.08 7.41 -9.93
CA ASN A 83 2.99 8.54 -10.10
C ASN A 83 3.12 9.41 -8.84
N ASN A 84 2.13 9.43 -7.96
CA ASN A 84 2.15 10.21 -6.72
C ASN A 84 2.69 9.44 -5.51
N HIS A 85 2.82 8.11 -5.61
CA HIS A 85 3.09 7.23 -4.46
C HIS A 85 4.32 6.34 -4.62
N ALA A 86 4.69 6.02 -5.86
CA ALA A 86 5.72 5.05 -6.17
C ALA A 86 7.10 5.71 -6.36
N ALA A 87 8.15 4.98 -5.98
CA ALA A 87 9.52 5.26 -6.38
C ALA A 87 9.85 4.62 -7.74
N ALA A 88 9.20 3.50 -8.05
CA ALA A 88 9.28 2.80 -9.33
C ALA A 88 7.95 2.09 -9.60
N ILE A 89 7.62 1.85 -10.87
CA ILE A 89 6.39 1.13 -11.25
C ILE A 89 6.76 -0.19 -11.91
N SER A 90 6.27 -1.29 -11.35
CA SER A 90 6.43 -2.64 -11.92
C SER A 90 5.29 -2.93 -12.88
N VAL A 91 5.59 -3.43 -14.07
CA VAL A 91 4.60 -3.76 -15.10
C VAL A 91 4.79 -5.20 -15.52
N LEU A 92 3.74 -6.01 -15.38
CA LEU A 92 3.75 -7.38 -15.86
C LEU A 92 3.63 -7.39 -17.38
N THR A 93 4.57 -8.07 -18.04
CA THR A 93 4.57 -8.23 -19.51
C THR A 93 4.30 -9.66 -19.97
N ASP A 94 4.21 -10.61 -19.05
CA ASP A 94 3.79 -11.98 -19.37
C ASP A 94 2.28 -12.05 -19.70
N GLU A 95 1.99 -12.40 -20.95
CA GLU A 95 0.62 -12.45 -21.48
C GLU A 95 -0.19 -13.62 -20.89
N LYS A 96 0.41 -14.82 -20.81
CA LYS A 96 -0.34 -16.06 -20.55
C LYS A 96 -0.79 -16.21 -19.10
N TYR A 97 0.06 -15.85 -18.15
CA TYR A 97 -0.14 -16.10 -16.73
C TYR A 97 -0.56 -14.85 -15.95
N PHE A 98 -0.17 -13.66 -16.44
CA PHE A 98 -0.45 -12.38 -15.77
C PHE A 98 -1.35 -11.44 -16.59
N GLN A 99 -1.70 -11.81 -17.83
CA GLN A 99 -2.43 -10.95 -18.77
C GLN A 99 -1.74 -9.60 -18.97
N GLY A 100 -0.42 -9.62 -18.96
CA GLY A 100 0.45 -8.49 -19.24
C GLY A 100 0.64 -8.24 -20.73
N ASN A 101 1.34 -7.17 -21.07
CA ASN A 101 1.74 -6.80 -22.43
C ASN A 101 2.95 -5.87 -22.37
N HIS A 102 3.91 -6.01 -23.29
CA HIS A 102 5.05 -5.10 -23.37
C HIS A 102 4.66 -3.65 -23.69
N GLU A 103 3.57 -3.43 -24.44
CA GLU A 103 3.06 -2.07 -24.73
C GLU A 103 2.58 -1.33 -23.47
N PHE A 104 2.27 -2.05 -22.39
CA PHE A 104 1.93 -1.46 -21.10
C PHE A 104 3.10 -0.65 -20.51
N LEU A 105 4.35 -1.03 -20.82
CA LEU A 105 5.53 -0.28 -20.38
C LEU A 105 5.52 1.15 -20.94
N LEU A 106 5.19 1.31 -22.23
CA LEU A 106 5.08 2.62 -22.89
C LEU A 106 3.97 3.46 -22.23
N THR A 107 2.79 2.86 -22.06
CA THR A 107 1.63 3.55 -21.46
C THR A 107 1.96 4.05 -20.06
N VAL A 108 2.59 3.24 -19.21
CA VAL A 108 2.99 3.64 -17.86
C VAL A 108 4.03 4.74 -17.90
N ARG A 109 5.05 4.61 -18.77
CA ARG A 109 6.13 5.59 -18.88
C ARG A 109 5.66 6.97 -19.34
N GLU A 110 4.61 7.03 -20.17
CA GLU A 110 3.97 8.28 -20.61
C GLU A 110 3.23 9.01 -19.48
N HIS A 111 2.74 8.27 -18.47
CA HIS A 111 1.93 8.82 -17.38
C HIS A 111 2.67 8.94 -16.04
N ALA A 112 3.87 8.37 -15.95
CA ALA A 112 4.67 8.38 -14.73
C ALA A 112 6.12 8.75 -15.03
N HIS A 113 6.75 9.54 -14.14
CA HIS A 113 8.14 9.97 -14.29
C HIS A 113 9.16 8.99 -13.68
N GLN A 114 8.69 8.03 -12.88
CA GLN A 114 9.49 7.02 -12.21
C GLN A 114 10.10 5.99 -13.19
N PRO A 115 11.19 5.30 -12.80
CA PRO A 115 11.67 4.13 -13.51
C PRO A 115 10.60 3.04 -13.62
N VAL A 116 10.48 2.43 -14.80
CA VAL A 116 9.52 1.35 -15.09
C VAL A 116 10.24 0.00 -15.12
N LEU A 117 9.88 -0.89 -14.20
CA LEU A 117 10.35 -2.27 -14.14
C LEU A 117 9.52 -3.16 -15.06
N CYS A 118 10.18 -3.81 -16.02
CA CYS A 118 9.62 -4.90 -16.79
C CYS A 118 9.68 -6.19 -15.95
N LYS A 119 8.52 -6.59 -15.40
CA LYS A 119 8.39 -7.79 -14.58
C LYS A 119 7.94 -8.95 -15.47
N ASP A 120 8.90 -9.82 -15.81
CA ASP A 120 8.71 -11.02 -16.64
C ASP A 120 9.73 -12.10 -16.25
N PHE A 121 9.61 -13.27 -16.87
CA PHE A 121 10.55 -14.38 -16.78
C PHE A 121 11.63 -14.23 -17.85
N PHE A 122 12.69 -13.50 -17.53
CA PHE A 122 13.83 -13.32 -18.44
C PHE A 122 14.67 -14.59 -18.52
N ILE A 123 14.82 -15.15 -19.72
CA ILE A 123 15.61 -16.36 -20.01
C ILE A 123 16.46 -16.22 -21.28
N ASP A 124 16.36 -15.09 -21.99
CA ASP A 124 17.07 -14.85 -23.24
C ASP A 124 17.43 -13.36 -23.40
N PRO A 125 18.65 -13.00 -23.84
CA PRO A 125 19.05 -11.61 -24.06
C PRO A 125 18.11 -10.82 -24.98
N TYR A 126 17.44 -11.49 -25.92
CA TYR A 126 16.41 -10.87 -26.76
C TYR A 126 15.34 -10.15 -25.94
N GLN A 127 14.90 -10.73 -24.83
CA GLN A 127 13.89 -10.11 -23.96
C GLN A 127 14.41 -8.83 -23.33
N VAL A 128 15.71 -8.73 -23.03
CA VAL A 128 16.32 -7.51 -22.48
C VAL A 128 16.29 -6.38 -23.51
N TYR A 129 16.67 -6.66 -24.76
CA TYR A 129 16.53 -5.70 -25.86
C TYR A 129 15.07 -5.32 -26.10
N LEU A 130 14.15 -6.29 -26.05
CA LEU A 130 12.72 -6.05 -26.24
C LEU A 130 12.14 -5.16 -25.12
N ALA A 131 12.50 -5.43 -23.85
CA ALA A 131 12.09 -4.58 -22.73
C ALA A 131 12.57 -3.15 -22.90
N ARG A 132 13.82 -2.95 -23.36
CA ARG A 132 14.34 -1.61 -23.67
C ARG A 132 13.65 -0.95 -24.85
N TYR A 133 13.31 -1.71 -25.90
CA TYR A 133 12.53 -1.21 -27.04
C TYR A 133 11.19 -0.63 -26.58
N TYR A 134 10.53 -1.29 -25.63
CA TYR A 134 9.31 -0.80 -24.97
C TYR A 134 9.58 0.14 -23.77
N GLN A 135 10.78 0.72 -23.73
CA GLN A 135 11.17 1.78 -22.80
C GLN A 135 11.22 1.38 -21.30
N ALA A 136 11.36 0.10 -20.97
CA ALA A 136 11.63 -0.32 -19.58
C ALA A 136 12.99 0.23 -19.10
N ASP A 137 13.06 0.61 -17.83
CA ASP A 137 14.30 1.11 -17.20
C ASP A 137 14.99 0.03 -16.36
N VAL A 138 14.24 -0.99 -15.98
CA VAL A 138 14.66 -2.09 -15.10
C VAL A 138 14.12 -3.40 -15.61
N ILE A 139 14.87 -4.48 -15.42
CA ILE A 139 14.41 -5.86 -15.66
C ILE A 139 14.48 -6.71 -14.39
N LEU A 140 13.70 -7.78 -14.36
CA LEU A 140 13.76 -8.81 -13.32
C LEU A 140 14.72 -9.94 -13.73
N LEU A 141 15.62 -10.33 -12.84
CA LEU A 141 16.48 -11.51 -13.00
C LEU A 141 16.25 -12.48 -11.83
N MET A 142 15.70 -13.66 -12.10
CA MET A 142 15.30 -14.62 -11.06
C MET A 142 16.32 -15.75 -10.92
N LEU A 143 16.97 -15.87 -9.75
CA LEU A 143 17.96 -16.93 -9.53
C LEU A 143 17.34 -18.33 -9.35
N SER A 144 16.03 -18.39 -9.12
CA SER A 144 15.26 -19.63 -9.18
C SER A 144 15.09 -20.19 -10.60
N VAL A 145 15.32 -19.37 -11.64
CA VAL A 145 15.21 -19.73 -13.07
C VAL A 145 16.58 -19.79 -13.74
N LEU A 146 17.46 -18.85 -13.39
CA LEU A 146 18.73 -18.63 -14.06
C LEU A 146 19.86 -19.38 -13.35
N ASP A 147 20.75 -20.00 -14.13
CA ASP A 147 22.10 -20.31 -13.68
C ASP A 147 22.99 -19.05 -13.69
N ASP A 148 24.18 -19.16 -13.13
CA ASP A 148 25.09 -18.02 -12.94
C ASP A 148 25.58 -17.44 -14.28
N GLU A 149 25.83 -18.30 -15.28
CA GLU A 149 26.31 -17.90 -16.61
C GLU A 149 25.24 -17.10 -17.37
N LEU A 150 24.00 -17.60 -17.40
CA LEU A 150 22.90 -16.90 -18.05
C LEU A 150 22.54 -15.62 -17.29
N TYR A 151 22.54 -15.64 -15.95
CA TYR A 151 22.37 -14.43 -15.16
C TYR A 151 23.38 -13.35 -15.55
N GLN A 152 24.67 -13.69 -15.60
CA GLN A 152 25.73 -12.75 -15.97
C GLN A 152 25.55 -12.21 -17.40
N THR A 153 25.14 -13.07 -18.34
CA THR A 153 24.85 -12.68 -19.72
C THR A 153 23.71 -11.66 -19.80
N LEU A 154 22.61 -11.91 -19.08
CA LEU A 154 21.46 -11.00 -19.04
C LEU A 154 21.81 -9.69 -18.32
N ALA A 155 22.52 -9.75 -17.19
CA ALA A 155 22.96 -8.57 -16.45
C ALA A 155 23.93 -7.70 -17.26
N GLN A 156 24.87 -8.30 -18.00
CA GLN A 156 25.75 -7.56 -18.91
C GLN A 156 24.98 -6.91 -20.06
N THR A 157 23.99 -7.61 -20.61
CA THR A 157 23.10 -7.04 -21.65
C THR A 157 22.27 -5.89 -21.10
N ALA A 158 21.77 -5.99 -19.87
CA ALA A 158 21.04 -4.90 -19.22
C ALA A 158 21.92 -3.67 -19.05
N ARG A 159 23.13 -3.85 -18.51
CA ARG A 159 24.11 -2.76 -18.31
C ARG A 159 24.50 -2.07 -19.62
N SER A 160 24.66 -2.81 -20.73
CA SER A 160 25.01 -2.20 -22.02
C SER A 160 23.90 -1.31 -22.59
N LEU A 161 22.66 -1.48 -22.13
CA LEU A 161 21.49 -0.66 -22.47
C LEU A 161 21.16 0.38 -21.39
N GLY A 162 22.01 0.52 -20.36
CA GLY A 162 21.76 1.41 -19.21
C GLY A 162 20.63 0.95 -18.30
N LEU A 163 20.15 -0.29 -18.44
CA LEU A 163 19.10 -0.84 -17.58
C LEU A 163 19.67 -1.22 -16.21
N ASP A 164 18.96 -0.82 -15.16
CA ASP A 164 19.12 -1.42 -13.85
C ASP A 164 18.46 -2.82 -13.84
N TYR A 165 18.69 -3.63 -12.80
CA TYR A 165 18.03 -4.93 -12.67
C TYR A 165 17.79 -5.31 -11.21
N LEU A 166 16.61 -5.89 -10.97
CA LEU A 166 16.20 -6.45 -9.68
C LEU A 166 16.50 -7.95 -9.69
N THR A 167 17.38 -8.40 -8.78
CA THR A 167 17.73 -9.82 -8.66
C THR A 167 16.85 -10.51 -7.64
N GLU A 168 15.92 -11.34 -8.08
CA GLU A 168 14.96 -12.02 -7.22
C GLU A 168 15.54 -13.33 -6.65
N VAL A 169 15.42 -13.48 -5.34
CA VAL A 169 15.80 -14.67 -4.56
C VAL A 169 14.63 -15.15 -3.70
N SER A 170 14.60 -16.45 -3.43
CA SER A 170 13.52 -17.13 -2.72
C SER A 170 14.00 -18.06 -1.60
N ASN A 171 15.31 -18.27 -1.47
CA ASN A 171 15.91 -19.14 -0.45
C ASN A 171 17.39 -18.76 -0.21
N GLN A 172 18.03 -19.45 0.74
CA GLN A 172 19.43 -19.19 1.12
C GLN A 172 20.43 -19.46 -0.02
N GLU A 173 20.27 -20.54 -0.80
CA GLU A 173 21.18 -20.85 -1.93
C GLU A 173 21.15 -19.73 -2.97
N GLU A 174 19.97 -19.23 -3.30
CA GLU A 174 19.79 -18.11 -4.22
C GLU A 174 20.35 -16.80 -3.65
N LEU A 175 20.19 -16.56 -2.36
CA LEU A 175 20.79 -15.39 -1.70
C LEU A 175 22.32 -15.44 -1.79
N ASP A 176 22.95 -16.56 -1.43
CA ASP A 176 24.40 -16.74 -1.46
C ASP A 176 24.93 -16.49 -2.88
N ARG A 177 24.21 -16.97 -3.89
CA ARG A 177 24.51 -16.71 -5.32
C ARG A 177 24.37 -15.23 -5.68
N ALA A 178 23.27 -14.56 -5.29
CA ALA A 178 23.09 -13.13 -5.55
C ALA A 178 24.24 -12.29 -4.95
N ILE A 179 24.72 -12.69 -3.77
CA ILE A 179 25.86 -12.06 -3.10
C ILE A 179 27.15 -12.28 -3.89
N ALA A 180 27.41 -13.51 -4.32
CA ALA A 180 28.60 -13.88 -5.11
C ALA A 180 28.62 -13.24 -6.51
N LEU A 181 27.44 -13.03 -7.10
CA LEU A 181 27.24 -12.40 -8.41
C LEU A 181 27.26 -10.87 -8.38
N ASP A 182 27.44 -10.28 -7.20
CA ASP A 182 27.47 -8.84 -6.96
C ASP A 182 26.21 -8.11 -7.47
N ALA A 183 25.05 -8.65 -7.12
CA ALA A 183 23.76 -8.06 -7.44
C ALA A 183 23.57 -6.72 -6.67
N PRO A 184 23.34 -5.58 -7.36
CA PRO A 184 23.20 -4.27 -6.71
C PRO A 184 21.84 -4.09 -6.01
N VAL A 185 20.80 -4.73 -6.54
CA VAL A 185 19.45 -4.75 -5.96
C VAL A 185 18.99 -6.20 -5.83
N ILE A 186 18.66 -6.61 -4.60
CA ILE A 186 18.23 -7.97 -4.27
C ILE A 186 16.78 -7.91 -3.77
N GLY A 187 15.89 -8.57 -4.50
CA GLY A 187 14.49 -8.76 -4.16
C GLY A 187 14.26 -10.10 -3.47
N ILE A 188 13.72 -10.08 -2.25
CA ILE A 188 13.35 -11.29 -1.51
C ILE A 188 11.87 -11.55 -1.78
N ASN A 189 11.57 -12.58 -2.55
CA ASN A 189 10.20 -12.97 -2.84
C ASN A 189 9.65 -13.86 -1.73
N ASN A 190 8.77 -13.31 -0.90
CA ASN A 190 8.10 -14.03 0.18
C ASN A 190 7.11 -15.08 -0.34
N ARG A 191 6.77 -15.04 -1.64
CA ARG A 191 5.98 -16.10 -2.29
C ARG A 191 6.91 -17.16 -2.86
N ASN A 192 6.69 -18.41 -2.47
CA ASN A 192 7.30 -19.54 -3.15
C ASN A 192 6.53 -19.83 -4.45
N LEU A 193 7.13 -19.59 -5.61
CA LEU A 193 6.48 -19.84 -6.91
C LEU A 193 6.30 -21.33 -7.24
N ARG A 194 6.88 -22.24 -6.46
CA ARG A 194 6.72 -23.69 -6.65
C ARG A 194 5.39 -24.20 -6.11
N ASP A 195 4.93 -23.67 -4.97
CA ASP A 195 3.70 -24.09 -4.26
C ASP A 195 2.72 -22.93 -3.95
N MET A 196 3.08 -21.71 -4.32
CA MET A 196 2.35 -20.44 -4.13
C MET A 196 2.16 -19.99 -2.67
N SER A 197 2.78 -20.65 -1.69
CA SER A 197 2.77 -20.24 -0.28
C SER A 197 3.42 -18.86 -0.10
N ILE A 198 2.98 -18.11 0.91
CA ILE A 198 3.51 -16.79 1.27
C ILE A 198 4.02 -16.86 2.71
N ASP A 199 5.24 -16.41 2.93
CA ASP A 199 5.85 -16.35 4.26
C ASP A 199 6.76 -15.12 4.39
N LEU A 200 6.31 -14.12 5.15
CA LEU A 200 7.08 -12.90 5.41
C LEU A 200 8.34 -13.14 6.26
N THR A 201 8.40 -14.27 6.98
CA THR A 201 9.61 -14.61 7.77
C THR A 201 10.83 -14.87 6.89
N ARG A 202 10.60 -15.12 5.59
CA ARG A 202 11.69 -15.19 4.60
C ARG A 202 12.46 -13.88 4.50
N THR A 203 11.77 -12.74 4.41
CA THR A 203 12.43 -11.43 4.44
C THR A 203 13.16 -11.24 5.77
N GLU A 204 12.52 -11.58 6.89
CA GLU A 204 13.13 -11.46 8.23
C GLU A 204 14.42 -12.28 8.39
N HIS A 205 14.50 -13.45 7.75
CA HIS A 205 15.65 -14.33 7.82
C HIS A 205 16.77 -13.97 6.83
N LEU A 206 16.40 -13.59 5.60
CA LEU A 206 17.36 -13.39 4.49
C LEU A 206 17.91 -11.97 4.45
N ALA A 207 17.09 -10.95 4.71
CA ALA A 207 17.50 -9.55 4.58
C ALA A 207 18.72 -9.17 5.46
N PRO A 208 18.81 -9.58 6.74
CA PRO A 208 19.95 -9.24 7.60
C PRO A 208 21.31 -9.79 7.13
N GLN A 209 21.30 -10.74 6.19
CA GLN A 209 22.51 -11.36 5.65
C GLN A 209 23.04 -10.62 4.41
N ILE A 210 22.25 -9.71 3.83
CA ILE A 210 22.64 -8.93 2.65
C ILE A 210 23.60 -7.82 3.08
N PRO A 211 24.77 -7.67 2.42
CA PRO A 211 25.67 -6.54 2.60
C PRO A 211 24.97 -5.18 2.49
N ALA A 212 25.31 -4.25 3.38
CA ALA A 212 24.64 -2.95 3.52
C ALA A 212 24.88 -1.98 2.34
N ASP A 213 25.78 -2.31 1.42
CA ASP A 213 26.04 -1.56 0.18
C ASP A 213 25.04 -1.90 -0.95
N ARG A 214 24.10 -2.82 -0.71
CA ARG A 214 23.07 -3.24 -1.66
C ARG A 214 21.69 -2.78 -1.24
N ILE A 215 20.82 -2.63 -2.22
CA ILE A 215 19.41 -2.29 -2.00
C ILE A 215 18.62 -3.59 -1.82
N VAL A 216 17.89 -3.69 -0.72
CA VAL A 216 17.03 -4.83 -0.40
C VAL A 216 15.57 -4.48 -0.67
N VAL A 217 14.87 -5.33 -1.41
CA VAL A 217 13.44 -5.19 -1.70
C VAL A 217 12.68 -6.39 -1.12
N SER A 218 11.62 -6.17 -0.34
CA SER A 218 10.70 -7.24 0.05
C SER A 218 9.54 -7.33 -0.95
N GLU A 219 9.28 -8.52 -1.49
CA GLU A 219 8.26 -8.74 -2.51
C GLU A 219 7.21 -9.76 -2.06
N SER A 220 5.96 -9.55 -2.49
CA SER A 220 4.81 -10.42 -2.20
C SER A 220 4.40 -10.50 -0.73
N GLY A 221 3.09 -10.60 -0.48
CA GLY A 221 2.56 -10.85 0.86
C GLY A 221 2.41 -9.63 1.78
N ILE A 222 2.79 -8.43 1.30
CA ILE A 222 2.55 -7.17 2.00
C ILE A 222 1.11 -6.72 1.71
N TYR A 223 0.24 -6.84 2.72
CA TYR A 223 -1.19 -6.51 2.58
C TYR A 223 -1.61 -5.30 3.38
N THR A 224 -0.86 -4.96 4.43
CA THR A 224 -1.22 -3.90 5.37
C THR A 224 -0.02 -3.01 5.68
N ASN A 225 -0.29 -1.79 6.15
CA ASN A 225 0.76 -0.91 6.69
C ASN A 225 1.47 -1.51 7.91
N ALA A 226 0.80 -2.41 8.66
CA ALA A 226 1.45 -3.17 9.73
C ALA A 226 2.54 -4.11 9.19
N ASP A 227 2.32 -4.74 8.02
CA ASP A 227 3.36 -5.54 7.35
C ASP A 227 4.55 -4.67 6.92
N VAL A 228 4.27 -3.45 6.44
CA VAL A 228 5.30 -2.45 6.09
C VAL A 228 6.13 -2.08 7.31
N HIS A 229 5.51 -1.72 8.44
CA HIS A 229 6.22 -1.40 9.68
C HIS A 229 7.00 -2.60 10.25
N ARG A 230 6.46 -3.82 10.08
CA ARG A 230 7.15 -5.05 10.48
C ARG A 230 8.47 -5.25 9.73
N LEU A 231 8.57 -4.84 8.47
CA LEU A 231 9.70 -5.20 7.59
C LEU A 231 10.59 -4.02 7.19
N SER A 232 10.11 -2.78 7.29
CA SER A 232 10.81 -1.56 6.81
C SER A 232 12.20 -1.38 7.40
N HIS A 233 12.39 -1.72 8.68
CA HIS A 233 13.69 -1.67 9.33
C HIS A 233 14.71 -2.70 8.80
N LEU A 234 14.30 -3.62 7.92
CA LEU A 234 15.13 -4.67 7.32
C LEU A 234 15.37 -4.46 5.82
N VAL A 235 14.58 -3.61 5.15
CA VAL A 235 14.59 -3.49 3.69
C VAL A 235 14.53 -2.03 3.26
N ASN A 236 15.05 -1.73 2.07
CA ASN A 236 15.01 -0.38 1.51
C ASN A 236 13.71 -0.11 0.74
N ALA A 237 13.04 -1.15 0.23
CA ALA A 237 11.81 -0.99 -0.52
C ALA A 237 10.86 -2.18 -0.44
N PHE A 238 9.60 -1.94 -0.81
CA PHE A 238 8.57 -2.97 -0.98
C PHE A 238 8.09 -3.03 -2.43
N LEU A 239 7.89 -4.24 -2.98
CA LEU A 239 7.14 -4.43 -4.22
C LEU A 239 5.72 -4.92 -3.91
N VAL A 240 4.73 -4.09 -4.22
CA VAL A 240 3.33 -4.28 -3.83
C VAL A 240 2.42 -4.23 -5.05
N GLY A 241 1.59 -5.26 -5.23
CA GLY A 241 0.67 -5.39 -6.37
C GLY A 241 -0.75 -5.76 -5.96
N SER A 242 -0.97 -7.04 -5.66
CA SER A 242 -2.32 -7.60 -5.43
C SER A 242 -3.15 -6.87 -4.37
N SER A 243 -2.54 -6.47 -3.24
CA SER A 243 -3.24 -5.77 -2.16
C SER A 243 -3.83 -4.43 -2.59
N ILE A 244 -3.23 -3.79 -3.61
CA ILE A 244 -3.71 -2.52 -4.17
C ILE A 244 -4.65 -2.77 -5.36
N MET A 245 -4.27 -3.65 -6.30
CA MET A 245 -5.04 -3.90 -7.53
C MET A 245 -6.42 -4.53 -7.29
N GLU A 246 -6.61 -5.22 -6.17
CA GLU A 246 -7.90 -5.79 -5.72
C GLU A 246 -8.89 -4.73 -5.22
N GLN A 247 -8.43 -3.52 -4.91
CA GLN A 247 -9.27 -2.45 -4.37
C GLN A 247 -9.88 -1.64 -5.51
N THR A 248 -11.15 -1.26 -5.37
CA THR A 248 -11.81 -0.38 -6.34
C THR A 248 -11.09 0.96 -6.46
N ASP A 249 -10.78 1.58 -5.33
CA ASP A 249 -10.11 2.87 -5.19
C ASP A 249 -8.60 2.67 -4.93
N ILE A 250 -7.80 2.87 -5.99
CA ILE A 250 -6.35 2.68 -5.96
C ILE A 250 -5.66 3.76 -5.14
N GLU A 251 -6.13 5.01 -5.19
CA GLU A 251 -5.58 6.12 -4.42
C GLU A 251 -5.69 5.84 -2.92
N MET A 252 -6.87 5.41 -2.47
CA MET A 252 -7.07 5.01 -1.08
C MET A 252 -6.26 3.78 -0.70
N ALA A 253 -6.14 2.80 -1.59
CA ALA A 253 -5.33 1.60 -1.32
C ALA A 253 -3.84 1.92 -1.14
N CYS A 254 -3.28 2.81 -1.97
CA CYS A 254 -1.91 3.31 -1.82
C CYS A 254 -1.72 4.02 -0.47
N ARG A 255 -2.61 4.94 -0.11
CA ARG A 255 -2.56 5.65 1.18
C ARG A 255 -2.62 4.70 2.37
N LYS A 256 -3.56 3.75 2.35
CA LYS A 256 -3.71 2.74 3.41
C LYS A 256 -2.47 1.87 3.55
N MET A 257 -1.83 1.50 2.45
CA MET A 257 -0.59 0.71 2.46
C MET A 257 0.59 1.51 3.03
N ILE A 258 0.76 2.75 2.56
CA ILE A 258 1.95 3.55 2.83
C ILE A 258 1.86 4.26 4.18
N LEU A 259 0.71 4.82 4.52
CA LEU A 259 0.55 5.68 5.70
C LEU A 259 -0.26 5.01 6.81
N GLY A 260 -1.04 3.98 6.49
CA GLY A 260 -2.03 3.39 7.39
C GLY A 260 -3.41 4.02 7.24
N GLU A 261 -4.40 3.48 7.93
CA GLU A 261 -5.79 3.91 7.78
C GLU A 261 -6.15 5.14 8.64
N ASN A 262 -5.40 6.23 8.46
CA ASN A 262 -5.47 7.38 9.35
C ASN A 262 -6.68 8.28 9.10
N LYS A 263 -7.18 8.87 10.19
CA LYS A 263 -8.34 9.76 10.21
C LYS A 263 -7.99 11.11 10.78
N VAL A 264 -8.47 12.16 10.13
CA VAL A 264 -8.51 13.52 10.68
C VAL A 264 -9.95 13.82 11.09
N CYS A 265 -10.22 13.84 12.39
CA CYS A 265 -11.55 13.99 12.96
C CYS A 265 -11.90 15.45 13.27
N GLY A 266 -13.20 15.78 13.29
CA GLY A 266 -13.68 17.10 13.67
C GLY A 266 -13.44 18.16 12.60
N LEU A 267 -13.58 17.79 11.33
CA LEU A 267 -13.50 18.71 10.20
C LEU A 267 -14.73 19.62 10.20
N THR A 268 -14.51 20.94 10.23
CA THR A 268 -15.59 21.93 10.16
C THR A 268 -15.49 22.83 8.93
N ARG A 269 -14.44 22.71 8.13
CA ARG A 269 -14.17 23.58 6.97
C ARG A 269 -13.75 22.75 5.76
N PRO A 270 -14.21 23.11 4.54
CA PRO A 270 -13.72 22.54 3.29
C PRO A 270 -12.18 22.53 3.17
N ALA A 271 -11.53 23.63 3.55
CA ALA A 271 -10.07 23.76 3.50
C ALA A 271 -9.35 22.71 4.37
N ASP A 272 -9.93 22.31 5.50
CA ASP A 272 -9.33 21.32 6.40
C ASP A 272 -9.43 19.91 5.83
N ALA A 273 -10.52 19.60 5.14
CA ALA A 273 -10.67 18.32 4.43
C ALA A 273 -9.68 18.22 3.27
N ILE A 274 -9.47 19.32 2.54
CA ILE A 274 -8.45 19.39 1.49
C ILE A 274 -7.06 19.17 2.08
N ALA A 275 -6.69 19.90 3.13
CA ALA A 275 -5.38 19.74 3.78
C ALA A 275 -5.16 18.31 4.32
N ALA A 276 -6.18 17.71 4.94
CA ALA A 276 -6.11 16.32 5.40
C ALA A 276 -5.92 15.34 4.23
N TYR A 277 -6.64 15.54 3.13
CA TYR A 277 -6.49 14.71 1.93
C TYR A 277 -5.13 14.91 1.25
N GLU A 278 -4.64 16.13 1.09
CA GLU A 278 -3.32 16.38 0.50
C GLU A 278 -2.19 15.77 1.33
N ALA A 279 -2.32 15.76 2.66
CA ALA A 279 -1.35 15.14 3.55
C ALA A 279 -1.36 13.60 3.53
N GLY A 280 -2.38 12.97 2.96
CA GLY A 280 -2.47 11.51 2.85
C GLY A 280 -3.50 10.83 3.76
N ALA A 281 -4.38 11.59 4.43
CA ALA A 281 -5.45 11.00 5.23
C ALA A 281 -6.37 10.12 4.37
N VAL A 282 -6.89 9.06 4.99
CA VAL A 282 -7.89 8.18 4.39
C VAL A 282 -9.28 8.66 4.79
N PHE A 283 -9.46 8.97 6.07
CA PHE A 283 -10.77 9.32 6.62
C PHE A 283 -10.86 10.79 7.07
N GLY A 284 -12.03 11.38 6.86
CA GLY A 284 -12.43 12.67 7.42
C GLY A 284 -13.58 12.50 8.41
N GLY A 285 -13.40 12.92 9.66
CA GLY A 285 -14.45 12.82 10.68
C GLY A 285 -15.34 14.06 10.76
N LEU A 286 -16.66 13.86 10.71
CA LEU A 286 -17.71 14.89 10.77
C LEU A 286 -18.50 14.71 12.07
N ILE A 287 -18.53 15.70 12.96
CA ILE A 287 -19.11 15.53 14.30
C ILE A 287 -20.54 16.08 14.35
N PHE A 288 -21.52 15.20 14.55
CA PHE A 288 -22.95 15.52 14.68
C PHE A 288 -23.44 15.47 16.14
N VAL A 289 -22.52 15.72 17.07
CA VAL A 289 -22.79 15.75 18.52
C VAL A 289 -22.91 17.20 18.98
N GLU A 290 -24.12 17.68 19.28
CA GLU A 290 -24.45 19.10 19.52
C GLU A 290 -23.61 19.78 20.61
N ARG A 291 -23.25 19.05 21.68
CA ARG A 291 -22.40 19.56 22.77
C ARG A 291 -20.92 19.74 22.36
N SER A 292 -20.50 19.22 21.22
CA SER A 292 -19.11 19.31 20.76
C SER A 292 -18.81 20.72 20.28
N PRO A 293 -17.66 21.32 20.63
CA PRO A 293 -17.21 22.57 20.02
C PRO A 293 -16.88 22.42 18.53
N ARG A 294 -16.89 21.18 18.02
CA ARG A 294 -16.64 20.81 16.62
C ARG A 294 -17.91 20.34 15.91
N PHE A 295 -19.08 20.59 16.50
CA PHE A 295 -20.37 20.26 15.91
C PHE A 295 -20.55 20.95 14.55
N ILE A 296 -21.12 20.23 13.59
CA ILE A 296 -21.51 20.78 12.30
C ILE A 296 -22.93 20.37 11.93
N GLU A 297 -23.59 21.23 11.15
CA GLU A 297 -24.88 20.92 10.54
C GLU A 297 -24.72 20.21 9.19
N LEU A 298 -25.82 19.59 8.71
CA LEU A 298 -25.82 18.82 7.47
C LEU A 298 -25.38 19.63 6.24
N ALA A 299 -25.79 20.90 6.15
CA ALA A 299 -25.41 21.78 5.05
C ALA A 299 -23.89 22.03 5.01
N GLN A 300 -23.29 22.24 6.18
CA GLN A 300 -21.85 22.40 6.34
C GLN A 300 -21.12 21.10 6.02
N ALA A 301 -21.60 19.97 6.54
CA ALA A 301 -21.06 18.64 6.24
C ALA A 301 -21.05 18.35 4.73
N THR A 302 -22.13 18.70 4.03
CA THR A 302 -22.24 18.54 2.58
C THR A 302 -21.15 19.33 1.84
N ALA A 303 -20.86 20.56 2.28
CA ALA A 303 -19.81 21.37 1.67
C ALA A 303 -18.42 20.78 1.91
N ILE A 304 -18.17 20.21 3.09
CA ILE A 304 -16.91 19.55 3.43
C ILE A 304 -16.74 18.27 2.59
N CYS A 305 -17.78 17.44 2.48
CA CYS A 305 -17.73 16.19 1.71
C CYS A 305 -17.39 16.42 0.22
N LYS A 306 -17.82 17.54 -0.34
CA LYS A 306 -17.55 17.92 -1.73
C LYS A 306 -16.14 18.46 -1.96
N ALA A 307 -15.45 18.87 -0.89
CA ALA A 307 -14.18 19.58 -0.99
C ALA A 307 -12.98 18.65 -1.26
N ALA A 308 -13.03 17.43 -0.74
CA ALA A 308 -11.97 16.46 -0.89
C ALA A 308 -12.54 15.02 -0.90
N PRO A 309 -11.98 14.10 -1.69
CA PRO A 309 -12.48 12.73 -1.79
C PRO A 309 -11.97 11.85 -0.63
N LEU A 310 -12.17 12.27 0.62
CA LEU A 310 -11.92 11.44 1.79
C LEU A 310 -13.04 10.41 1.98
N GLN A 311 -12.74 9.32 2.67
CA GLN A 311 -13.77 8.41 3.19
C GLN A 311 -14.38 9.04 4.45
N PHE A 312 -15.51 9.73 4.32
CA PHE A 312 -16.09 10.48 5.44
C PHE A 312 -16.78 9.59 6.48
N VAL A 313 -16.53 9.90 7.74
CA VAL A 313 -17.05 9.19 8.91
C VAL A 313 -17.88 10.15 9.77
N GLY A 314 -19.18 9.86 9.92
CA GLY A 314 -20.07 10.65 10.77
C GLY A 314 -19.98 10.20 12.23
N VAL A 315 -19.68 11.10 13.15
CA VAL A 315 -19.54 10.82 14.58
C VAL A 315 -20.81 11.22 15.31
N PHE A 316 -21.41 10.28 16.02
CA PHE A 316 -22.67 10.44 16.74
C PHE A 316 -22.52 9.96 18.19
N ALA A 317 -23.32 10.49 19.10
CA ALA A 317 -23.36 10.03 20.48
C ALA A 317 -24.81 10.08 20.97
N ASN A 318 -25.38 8.90 21.25
CA ASN A 318 -26.76 8.74 21.73
C ASN A 318 -27.82 9.42 20.83
N ALA A 319 -27.55 9.52 19.54
CA ALA A 319 -28.53 10.00 18.57
C ALA A 319 -29.48 8.86 18.18
N SER A 320 -30.71 9.18 17.76
CA SER A 320 -31.63 8.14 17.29
C SER A 320 -31.09 7.46 16.02
N ILE A 321 -31.33 6.16 15.89
CA ILE A 321 -30.83 5.36 14.77
C ILE A 321 -31.36 5.86 13.42
N GLU A 322 -32.56 6.44 13.39
CA GLU A 322 -33.15 7.04 12.18
C GLU A 322 -32.41 8.32 11.77
N LYS A 323 -32.03 9.17 12.73
CA LYS A 323 -31.22 10.37 12.46
C LYS A 323 -29.86 9.99 11.90
N ILE A 324 -29.22 8.97 12.50
CA ILE A 324 -27.91 8.46 12.05
C ILE A 324 -28.02 7.93 10.62
N ALA A 325 -28.99 7.05 10.35
CA ALA A 325 -29.18 6.44 9.04
C ALA A 325 -29.49 7.48 7.96
N ASN A 326 -30.35 8.45 8.26
CA ASN A 326 -30.71 9.52 7.34
C ASN A 326 -29.51 10.40 6.97
N ILE A 327 -28.65 10.76 7.93
CA ILE A 327 -27.43 11.53 7.65
C ILE A 327 -26.43 10.68 6.86
N ALA A 328 -26.29 9.40 7.19
CA ALA A 328 -25.40 8.48 6.48
C ALA A 328 -25.78 8.34 5.00
N GLU A 329 -27.07 8.22 4.70
CA GLU A 329 -27.59 8.18 3.35
C GLU A 329 -27.36 9.50 2.61
N GLN A 330 -27.75 10.64 3.20
CA GLN A 330 -27.65 11.95 2.54
C GLN A 330 -26.20 12.37 2.21
N LEU A 331 -25.24 12.00 3.05
CA LEU A 331 -23.84 12.33 2.86
C LEU A 331 -23.03 11.21 2.20
N ASN A 332 -23.65 10.06 1.90
CA ASN A 332 -22.97 8.85 1.44
C ASN A 332 -21.75 8.53 2.33
N LEU A 333 -21.97 8.49 3.64
CA LEU A 333 -20.90 8.26 4.61
C LEU A 333 -20.29 6.87 4.41
N TYR A 334 -18.95 6.80 4.51
CA TYR A 334 -18.24 5.52 4.53
C TYR A 334 -18.55 4.74 5.82
N ALA A 335 -18.61 5.46 6.94
CA ALA A 335 -18.92 4.88 8.24
C ALA A 335 -19.70 5.84 9.13
N VAL A 336 -20.40 5.26 10.10
CA VAL A 336 -20.94 5.96 11.26
C VAL A 336 -20.19 5.51 12.50
N GLN A 337 -19.64 6.46 13.26
CA GLN A 337 -18.85 6.23 14.46
C GLN A 337 -19.66 6.59 15.69
N LEU A 338 -19.93 5.58 16.52
CA LEU A 338 -20.72 5.70 17.74
C LEU A 338 -19.82 6.00 18.94
N HIS A 339 -20.04 7.16 19.56
CA HIS A 339 -19.27 7.73 20.68
C HIS A 339 -20.07 7.77 21.99
N GLY A 340 -21.32 7.29 22.00
CA GLY A 340 -22.18 7.28 23.17
C GLY A 340 -22.17 5.96 23.93
N ASN A 341 -23.30 5.67 24.58
CA ASN A 341 -23.57 4.44 25.33
C ASN A 341 -24.53 3.53 24.54
N GLU A 342 -24.47 3.58 23.21
CA GLU A 342 -25.31 2.75 22.35
C GLU A 342 -25.08 1.27 22.65
N SER A 343 -26.16 0.54 22.91
CA SER A 343 -26.17 -0.90 23.21
C SER A 343 -26.00 -1.75 21.95
N ASP A 344 -25.59 -3.01 22.10
CA ASP A 344 -25.44 -3.94 20.97
C ASP A 344 -26.75 -4.14 20.20
N ALA A 345 -27.90 -4.07 20.88
CA ALA A 345 -29.21 -4.13 20.25
C ALA A 345 -29.49 -2.91 19.37
N GLU A 346 -29.12 -1.70 19.82
CA GLU A 346 -29.23 -0.48 19.02
C GLU A 346 -28.30 -0.52 17.81
N ILE A 347 -27.07 -1.03 17.99
CA ILE A 347 -26.10 -1.22 16.90
C ILE A 347 -26.65 -2.19 15.83
N ALA A 348 -27.21 -3.32 16.27
CA ALA A 348 -27.83 -4.30 15.37
C ALA A 348 -29.02 -3.71 14.61
N ASN A 349 -29.87 -2.92 15.27
CA ASN A 349 -30.99 -2.25 14.61
C ASN A 349 -30.53 -1.17 13.62
N LEU A 350 -29.53 -0.36 13.99
CA LEU A 350 -28.93 0.64 13.11
C LEU A 350 -28.37 0.01 11.83
N ARG A 351 -27.71 -1.15 11.94
CA ARG A 351 -27.17 -1.91 10.81
C ARG A 351 -28.21 -2.15 9.71
N GLY A 352 -29.45 -2.47 10.10
CA GLY A 352 -30.55 -2.74 9.17
C GLY A 352 -31.09 -1.50 8.46
N LEU A 353 -30.79 -0.29 8.97
CA LEU A 353 -31.22 0.98 8.40
C LEU A 353 -30.15 1.66 7.53
N LEU A 354 -28.89 1.29 7.70
CA LEU A 354 -27.79 1.93 6.98
C LEU A 354 -27.74 1.52 5.50
N PRO A 355 -27.31 2.43 4.60
CA PRO A 355 -27.02 2.07 3.23
C PRO A 355 -26.01 0.92 3.15
N LYS A 356 -26.20 0.01 2.18
CA LYS A 356 -25.35 -1.17 2.00
C LYS A 356 -23.88 -0.75 1.85
N GLY A 357 -23.01 -1.35 2.66
CA GLY A 357 -21.57 -1.06 2.66
C GLY A 357 -21.13 0.01 3.66
N THR A 358 -22.07 0.74 4.28
CA THR A 358 -21.74 1.68 5.37
C THR A 358 -21.28 0.91 6.60
N GLN A 359 -20.11 1.24 7.12
CA GLN A 359 -19.58 0.63 8.33
C GLN A 359 -20.16 1.27 9.61
N ILE A 360 -20.24 0.50 10.69
CA ILE A 360 -20.44 1.01 12.04
C ILE A 360 -19.15 0.84 12.80
N TRP A 361 -18.62 1.95 13.29
CA TRP A 361 -17.47 2.00 14.16
C TRP A 361 -17.93 2.32 15.58
N LYS A 362 -17.25 1.77 16.57
CA LYS A 362 -17.56 2.05 17.97
C LYS A 362 -16.32 2.54 18.71
N ALA A 363 -16.45 3.71 19.33
CA ALA A 363 -15.41 4.18 20.23
C ALA A 363 -15.57 3.55 21.61
N VAL A 364 -14.43 3.16 22.16
CA VAL A 364 -14.33 2.49 23.45
C VAL A 364 -13.35 3.29 24.30
N GLY A 365 -13.86 3.79 25.43
CA GLY A 365 -13.07 4.53 26.40
C GLY A 365 -12.12 3.59 27.16
N VAL A 366 -10.86 4.00 27.28
CA VAL A 366 -9.83 3.27 28.02
C VAL A 366 -9.35 4.14 29.19
N SER A 367 -9.46 3.60 30.40
CA SER A 367 -8.98 4.21 31.63
C SER A 367 -7.77 3.44 32.19
N HIS A 368 -7.99 2.58 33.18
CA HIS A 368 -6.93 1.88 33.90
C HIS A 368 -6.85 0.37 33.62
N ARG A 369 -7.80 -0.17 32.84
CA ARG A 369 -7.89 -1.58 32.50
C ARG A 369 -8.20 -1.77 31.02
N THR A 370 -7.90 -2.96 30.52
CA THR A 370 -8.31 -3.43 29.20
C THR A 370 -9.84 -3.38 29.08
N PRO A 371 -10.39 -2.76 28.02
CA PRO A 371 -11.85 -2.64 27.85
C PRO A 371 -12.45 -3.94 27.29
N GLU A 372 -13.76 -4.10 27.48
CA GLU A 372 -14.54 -5.09 26.74
C GLU A 372 -14.80 -4.59 25.31
N LEU A 373 -14.83 -5.52 24.35
CA LEU A 373 -15.06 -5.19 22.95
C LEU A 373 -16.55 -5.25 22.62
N PRO A 374 -17.08 -4.27 21.87
CA PRO A 374 -18.45 -4.29 21.39
C PRO A 374 -18.64 -5.38 20.32
N GLU A 375 -19.87 -5.89 20.22
CA GLU A 375 -20.25 -6.83 19.17
C GLU A 375 -20.87 -6.10 17.97
N ASN A 376 -20.97 -6.77 16.82
CA ASN A 376 -21.68 -6.27 15.63
C ASN A 376 -21.17 -4.93 15.06
N VAL A 377 -19.90 -4.60 15.30
CA VAL A 377 -19.22 -3.43 14.73
C VAL A 377 -18.15 -3.86 13.72
N ASP A 378 -17.87 -3.02 12.73
CA ASP A 378 -16.83 -3.29 11.74
C ASP A 378 -15.46 -2.81 12.21
N ARG A 379 -15.43 -1.87 13.16
CA ARG A 379 -14.20 -1.28 13.67
C ARG A 379 -14.36 -0.76 15.09
N VAL A 380 -13.30 -0.92 15.87
CA VAL A 380 -13.16 -0.33 17.20
C VAL A 380 -12.15 0.81 17.16
N LEU A 381 -12.46 1.89 17.87
CA LEU A 381 -11.58 3.05 18.09
C LEU A 381 -11.32 3.17 19.60
N PHE A 382 -10.07 3.04 20.04
CA PHE A 382 -9.72 3.24 21.45
C PHE A 382 -9.34 4.69 21.72
N ASP A 383 -10.03 5.35 22.65
CA ASP A 383 -9.74 6.72 23.08
C ASP A 383 -9.62 6.76 24.62
N ALA A 384 -9.00 7.79 25.17
CA ALA A 384 -8.90 7.99 26.61
C ALA A 384 -10.28 8.25 27.22
N GLN A 385 -10.57 7.56 28.33
CA GLN A 385 -11.74 7.83 29.16
C GLN A 385 -11.34 8.69 30.36
N ILE A 386 -12.03 9.83 30.54
CA ILE A 386 -11.88 10.68 31.73
C ILE A 386 -13.24 10.81 32.39
N ALA A 387 -13.36 10.31 33.62
CA ALA A 387 -14.64 10.16 34.31
C ALA A 387 -15.67 9.46 33.40
N ASP A 388 -16.82 10.09 33.15
CA ASP A 388 -17.89 9.54 32.32
C ASP A 388 -17.76 9.91 30.82
N LEU A 389 -16.70 10.64 30.44
CA LEU A 389 -16.46 11.04 29.05
C LEU A 389 -15.59 10.01 28.34
N CYS A 390 -16.19 9.30 27.38
CA CYS A 390 -15.49 8.47 26.41
C CYS A 390 -15.06 9.31 25.21
N GLY A 391 -13.77 9.64 25.14
CA GLY A 391 -13.15 10.35 24.03
C GLY A 391 -13.37 11.85 23.99
N GLY A 392 -12.67 12.51 23.05
CA GLY A 392 -12.71 13.97 22.90
C GLY A 392 -12.05 14.76 24.04
N THR A 393 -11.31 14.08 24.92
CA THR A 393 -10.62 14.67 26.08
C THR A 393 -9.29 15.33 25.70
N GLY A 394 -8.75 15.00 24.52
CA GLY A 394 -7.45 15.47 24.05
C GLY A 394 -6.26 14.86 24.79
N GLN A 395 -6.49 13.89 25.68
CA GLN A 395 -5.46 13.23 26.48
C GLN A 395 -5.14 11.83 25.96
N THR A 396 -3.93 11.37 26.21
CA THR A 396 -3.49 9.99 25.94
C THR A 396 -3.82 9.09 27.13
N PHE A 397 -3.86 7.78 26.89
CA PHE A 397 -3.93 6.74 27.93
C PHE A 397 -2.75 5.77 27.79
N ASN A 398 -2.66 4.77 28.68
CA ASN A 398 -1.64 3.73 28.53
C ASN A 398 -1.98 2.80 27.35
N TRP A 399 -1.39 3.06 26.18
CA TRP A 399 -1.63 2.29 24.96
C TRP A 399 -1.29 0.80 25.07
N GLN A 400 -0.45 0.39 26.04
CA GLN A 400 -0.15 -1.03 26.25
C GLN A 400 -1.40 -1.84 26.64
N LEU A 401 -2.42 -1.20 27.22
CA LEU A 401 -3.67 -1.87 27.60
C LEU A 401 -4.47 -2.42 26.41
N VAL A 402 -4.23 -1.90 25.20
CA VAL A 402 -4.98 -2.27 23.99
C VAL A 402 -4.10 -2.77 22.86
N LYS A 403 -2.79 -2.92 23.08
CA LYS A 403 -1.80 -3.23 22.04
C LYS A 403 -2.17 -4.46 21.21
N GLU A 404 -2.71 -5.49 21.83
CA GLU A 404 -3.09 -6.74 21.16
C GLU A 404 -4.28 -6.59 20.19
N PHE A 405 -5.12 -5.57 20.39
CA PHE A 405 -6.28 -5.28 19.54
C PHE A 405 -5.96 -4.34 18.38
N LEU A 406 -4.89 -3.55 18.51
CA LEU A 406 -4.51 -2.50 17.56
C LEU A 406 -4.35 -2.97 16.10
N PRO A 407 -3.87 -4.20 15.80
CA PRO A 407 -3.83 -4.68 14.42
C PRO A 407 -5.18 -4.68 13.68
N LYS A 408 -6.30 -4.61 14.41
CA LYS A 408 -7.67 -4.57 13.87
C LYS A 408 -8.47 -3.36 14.38
N ALA A 409 -7.83 -2.43 15.08
CA ALA A 409 -8.48 -1.29 15.72
C ALA A 409 -7.71 0.00 15.47
N MET A 410 -8.42 1.11 15.59
CA MET A 410 -7.81 2.43 15.50
C MET A 410 -7.45 2.94 16.89
N LEU A 411 -6.39 3.74 16.95
CA LEU A 411 -5.95 4.42 18.16
C LEU A 411 -6.29 5.91 18.07
N ALA A 412 -6.88 6.44 19.14
CA ALA A 412 -7.22 7.86 19.30
C ALA A 412 -6.73 8.38 20.66
N GLY A 413 -7.02 9.64 20.93
CA GLY A 413 -6.77 10.28 22.23
C GLY A 413 -5.41 10.95 22.31
N GLY A 414 -5.40 12.28 22.20
CA GLY A 414 -4.20 13.10 22.39
C GLY A 414 -3.06 12.85 21.38
N LEU A 415 -3.37 12.30 20.20
CA LEU A 415 -2.39 12.06 19.14
C LEU A 415 -2.07 13.34 18.37
N GLY A 416 -0.78 13.63 18.21
CA GLY A 416 -0.24 14.78 17.48
C GLY A 416 1.27 14.66 17.23
N PRO A 417 1.94 15.75 16.80
CA PRO A 417 3.35 15.70 16.39
C PRO A 417 4.32 15.16 17.44
N ASN A 418 4.03 15.37 18.73
CA ASN A 418 4.92 14.96 19.82
C ASN A 418 4.92 13.45 20.10
N ASN A 419 3.94 12.70 19.60
CA ASN A 419 3.76 11.29 19.97
C ASN A 419 3.35 10.36 18.82
N VAL A 420 3.11 10.88 17.62
CA VAL A 420 2.68 10.09 16.45
C VAL A 420 3.70 9.02 16.05
N ALA A 421 5.00 9.33 16.05
CA ALA A 421 6.03 8.34 15.73
C ALA A 421 5.97 7.13 16.69
N LYS A 422 5.76 7.37 17.99
CA LYS A 422 5.60 6.29 18.97
C LYS A 422 4.29 5.52 18.76
N ALA A 423 3.19 6.21 18.47
CA ALA A 423 1.90 5.58 18.21
C ALA A 423 1.94 4.65 16.99
N ALA A 424 2.61 5.06 15.91
CA ALA A 424 2.76 4.28 14.69
C ALA A 424 3.45 2.93 14.92
N THR A 425 4.45 2.88 15.81
CA THR A 425 5.15 1.62 16.13
C THR A 425 4.30 0.57 16.85
N LEU A 426 3.09 0.91 17.29
CA LEU A 426 2.21 -0.02 17.98
C LEU A 426 1.48 -0.99 17.04
N GLY A 427 1.52 -0.75 15.72
CA GLY A 427 0.83 -1.59 14.74
C GLY A 427 -0.68 -1.41 14.76
N ALA A 428 -1.16 -0.21 15.06
CA ALA A 428 -2.57 0.14 14.92
C ALA A 428 -3.00 0.11 13.45
N LEU A 429 -4.24 -0.29 13.18
CA LEU A 429 -4.82 -0.24 11.83
C LEU A 429 -4.79 1.18 11.26
N GLY A 430 -4.99 2.17 12.13
CA GLY A 430 -4.88 3.59 11.81
C GLY A 430 -4.93 4.45 13.07
N LEU A 431 -4.51 5.71 12.92
CA LEU A 431 -4.53 6.71 13.97
C LEU A 431 -5.63 7.76 13.73
N ASP A 432 -6.34 8.17 14.77
CA ASP A 432 -7.37 9.22 14.72
C ASP A 432 -6.87 10.51 15.38
N PHE A 433 -6.57 11.51 14.55
CA PHE A 433 -6.08 12.82 14.97
C PHE A 433 -7.24 13.80 15.12
N ASN A 434 -7.24 14.59 16.18
CA ASN A 434 -8.27 15.61 16.40
C ASN A 434 -7.70 16.91 16.96
N SER A 435 -7.63 17.06 18.29
CA SER A 435 -7.35 18.35 18.94
C SER A 435 -5.88 18.78 18.93
N GLN A 436 -4.93 17.86 18.81
CA GLN A 436 -3.49 18.19 18.84
C GLN A 436 -2.95 18.68 17.49
N ILE A 437 -3.81 18.76 16.47
CA ILE A 437 -3.51 19.29 15.13
C ILE A 437 -4.42 20.47 14.79
N GLU A 438 -4.91 21.16 15.82
CA GLU A 438 -5.80 22.33 15.72
C GLU A 438 -5.11 23.58 16.25
N SER A 439 -5.44 24.73 15.64
CA SER A 439 -5.15 26.03 16.26
C SER A 439 -6.27 26.47 17.21
N HIS A 440 -7.51 26.10 16.89
CA HIS A 440 -8.70 26.27 17.73
C HIS A 440 -9.63 25.06 17.54
N PRO A 441 -10.52 24.73 18.50
CA PRO A 441 -11.49 23.66 18.32
C PRO A 441 -12.25 23.77 16.98
N GLY A 442 -12.11 22.75 16.13
CA GLY A 442 -12.76 22.68 14.81
C GLY A 442 -11.98 23.33 13.67
N ILE A 443 -10.86 23.99 13.97
CA ILE A 443 -9.99 24.69 13.02
C ILE A 443 -8.65 23.95 12.97
N LYS A 444 -8.48 23.08 11.96
CA LYS A 444 -7.21 22.37 11.77
C LYS A 444 -6.09 23.32 11.34
N GLU A 445 -4.87 23.00 11.78
CA GLU A 445 -3.66 23.70 11.38
C GLU A 445 -2.93 22.86 10.30
N PRO A 446 -2.91 23.29 9.02
CA PRO A 446 -2.34 22.50 7.93
C PRO A 446 -0.88 22.09 8.17
N ALA A 447 -0.08 22.94 8.80
CA ALA A 447 1.31 22.62 9.14
C ALA A 447 1.41 21.42 10.10
N LEU A 448 0.53 21.33 11.11
CA LEU A 448 0.51 20.22 12.06
C LEU A 448 -0.02 18.93 11.43
N ILE A 449 -1.00 19.02 10.51
CA ILE A 449 -1.44 17.88 9.71
C ILE A 449 -0.25 17.35 8.90
N GLN A 450 0.43 18.21 8.15
CA GLN A 450 1.56 17.81 7.33
C GLN A 450 2.66 17.17 8.19
N GLU A 451 2.97 17.76 9.34
CA GLU A 451 3.99 17.24 10.25
C GLU A 451 3.66 15.81 10.73
N VAL A 452 2.42 15.53 11.16
CA VAL A 452 2.08 14.17 11.60
C VAL A 452 2.14 13.16 10.46
N PHE A 453 1.68 13.53 9.25
CA PHE A 453 1.71 12.63 8.11
C PHE A 453 3.12 12.40 7.55
N THR A 454 3.99 13.40 7.61
CA THR A 454 5.41 13.24 7.33
C THR A 454 6.06 12.27 8.33
N GLN A 455 5.78 12.40 9.63
CA GLN A 455 6.29 11.44 10.62
C GLN A 455 5.75 10.02 10.42
N LEU A 456 4.51 9.85 9.95
CA LEU A 456 3.95 8.54 9.60
C LEU A 456 4.65 7.88 8.42
N ARG A 457 5.31 8.66 7.57
CA ARG A 457 6.05 8.17 6.40
C ARG A 457 7.51 7.81 6.70
N HIS A 458 8.03 8.26 7.84
CA HIS A 458 9.40 8.01 8.28
C HIS A 458 9.52 6.61 8.90
N TYR A 459 9.80 5.61 8.07
CA TYR A 459 10.13 4.25 8.48
C TYR A 459 11.10 3.58 7.51
#